data_AF-A0A6N9BVD8-F1
#
_entry.id   AF-A0A6N9BVD8-F1
#
_cell.length_a   1.000
_cell.length_b   1.000
_cell.length_c   1.000
_cell.angle_alpha   90.00
_cell.angle_beta   90.00
_cell.angle_gamma   90.00
#
_symmetry.space_group_name_H-M   'P 1'
#
loop_
_entity.id
_entity.type
_entity.pdbx_description
1 polymer ?
#
loop_
_entity_poly.entity_id
_entity_poly.type
_entity_poly.pdbx_seq_one_letter_code
_entity_poly.pdbx_strand_id
1 'polypeptide(L)'
;MRNCAPCCTLIQANAASAAGCNRSGISSTTLGILPPRSPVALDSRTASFCNRRRRDHPNHGAGKTMADMHPQAKAFLEERTRLGVVTTLRKDGSPCTVPLWYDWDGTTVRFFSLANSPKLKRLRNDDRITLTVSSEMDEDAYQWVSFEGRATVSQDGAAGLAVVLARRYADQQPDNPGGKQLIETIEGMPEKYSRLVEFTPERGYCMLGDDRVVDLFPA
;
A
#
# COMPACT_ATOMS: atom_id res chain seq x y z
N MET A 1 -8.41 21.99 -21.37
CA MET A 1 -8.86 20.72 -20.75
C MET A 1 -7.80 19.67 -21.09
N ARG A 2 -6.93 19.31 -20.13
CA ARG A 2 -5.81 18.38 -20.36
C ARG A 2 -6.20 17.03 -19.78
N ASN A 3 -6.23 16.02 -20.64
CA ASN A 3 -6.56 14.63 -20.33
C ASN A 3 -5.56 14.06 -19.30
N CYS A 4 -6.07 13.58 -18.17
CA CYS A 4 -5.34 12.71 -17.26
C CYS A 4 -5.29 11.30 -17.87
N ALA A 5 -4.09 10.77 -18.06
CA ALA A 5 -3.88 9.37 -18.44
C ALA A 5 -4.15 8.46 -17.21
N PRO A 6 -4.83 7.30 -17.37
CA PRO A 6 -5.21 6.45 -16.26
C PRO A 6 -4.05 5.59 -15.75
N CYS A 7 -4.10 5.30 -14.45
CA CYS A 7 -3.16 4.57 -13.59
C CYS A 7 -2.73 3.15 -14.05
N CYS A 8 -3.16 2.70 -15.23
CA CYS A 8 -2.96 1.34 -15.75
C CYS A 8 -1.50 0.97 -16.08
N THR A 9 -0.59 1.94 -16.28
CA THR A 9 0.80 1.66 -16.67
C THR A 9 1.67 1.13 -15.51
N LEU A 10 1.20 1.20 -14.27
CA LEU A 10 2.00 0.86 -13.08
C LEU A 10 2.23 -0.65 -12.87
N ILE A 11 1.42 -1.52 -13.47
CA ILE A 11 1.65 -2.98 -13.41
C ILE A 11 2.76 -3.40 -14.40
N GLN A 12 2.91 -2.71 -15.53
CA GLN A 12 3.94 -3.01 -16.54
C GLN A 12 5.32 -2.42 -16.21
N ALA A 13 5.40 -1.38 -15.37
CA ALA A 13 6.65 -0.66 -15.11
C ALA A 13 7.73 -1.45 -14.33
N ASN A 14 7.42 -2.64 -13.78
CA ASN A 14 8.40 -3.44 -13.04
C ASN A 14 9.23 -4.43 -13.89
N ALA A 15 9.03 -4.47 -15.21
CA ALA A 15 9.75 -5.39 -16.10
C ALA A 15 10.80 -4.73 -17.02
N ALA A 16 10.89 -3.41 -17.07
CA ALA A 16 11.78 -2.72 -18.03
C ALA A 16 12.50 -1.51 -17.41
N SER A 17 13.62 -1.76 -16.72
CA SER A 17 14.70 -0.76 -16.60
C SER A 17 16.01 -1.44 -16.19
N ALA A 18 16.61 -2.12 -17.16
CA ALA A 18 18.01 -2.53 -17.14
C ALA A 18 18.57 -2.38 -18.56
N ALA A 19 18.71 -1.13 -19.02
CA ALA A 19 19.45 -0.80 -20.23
C ALA A 19 19.90 0.66 -20.18
N GLY A 20 21.14 0.90 -20.60
CA GLY A 20 21.96 2.06 -20.27
C GLY A 20 21.41 3.43 -20.67
N CYS A 21 21.81 4.44 -19.90
CA CYS A 21 21.75 5.84 -20.33
C CYS A 21 23.18 6.32 -20.57
N ASN A 22 23.49 6.53 -21.85
CA ASN A 22 24.77 6.97 -22.36
C ASN A 22 24.91 8.49 -22.21
N ARG A 23 26.13 8.96 -21.97
CA ARG A 23 26.50 10.38 -21.86
C ARG A 23 26.35 11.13 -23.18
N SER A 24 25.59 12.21 -23.16
CA SER A 24 25.81 13.47 -23.92
C SER A 24 24.85 14.52 -23.34
N GLY A 25 25.31 15.62 -22.75
CA GLY A 25 25.85 16.76 -23.47
C GLY A 25 24.76 17.82 -23.61
N ILE A 26 24.55 18.64 -22.57
CA ILE A 26 23.70 19.85 -22.67
C ILE A 26 24.45 21.03 -22.06
N SER A 27 24.52 22.07 -22.88
CA SER A 27 25.21 23.34 -22.74
C SER A 27 24.71 24.18 -21.56
N SER A 28 25.66 24.89 -20.97
CA SER A 28 25.51 25.94 -19.98
C SER A 28 24.59 27.07 -20.46
N THR A 29 23.56 27.38 -19.67
CA THR A 29 22.92 28.71 -19.65
C THR A 29 22.67 29.13 -18.21
N THR A 30 23.23 30.29 -17.87
CA THR A 30 23.31 30.96 -16.58
C THR A 30 21.95 31.12 -15.89
N LEU A 31 21.79 30.56 -14.67
CA LEU A 31 20.69 30.91 -13.76
C LEU A 31 21.15 32.02 -12.80
N GLY A 32 20.38 33.11 -12.76
CA GLY A 32 20.61 34.25 -11.88
C GLY A 32 20.55 33.89 -10.40
N ILE A 33 21.46 34.51 -9.65
CA ILE A 33 21.65 34.39 -8.20
C ILE A 33 20.46 35.07 -7.49
N LEU A 34 19.72 34.32 -6.66
CA LEU A 34 18.80 34.88 -5.67
C LEU A 34 19.57 35.25 -4.38
N PRO A 35 19.30 36.40 -3.74
CA PRO A 35 19.93 36.75 -2.46
C PRO A 35 19.36 35.97 -1.25
N PRO A 36 20.10 35.88 -0.13
CA PRO A 36 19.73 35.06 1.03
C PRO A 36 18.60 35.67 1.88
N ARG A 37 17.92 34.76 2.60
CA ARG A 37 16.69 34.94 3.39
C ARG A 37 16.87 35.75 4.68
N SER A 38 15.86 36.55 5.03
CA SER A 38 15.63 37.03 6.40
C SER A 38 14.99 35.93 7.27
N PRO A 39 15.38 35.76 8.55
CA PRO A 39 14.73 34.82 9.44
C PRO A 39 13.41 35.40 9.95
N VAL A 40 12.30 34.71 9.66
CA VAL A 40 11.03 34.95 10.36
C VAL A 40 11.12 34.25 11.71
N ALA A 41 11.06 35.03 12.78
CA ALA A 41 11.01 34.53 14.15
C ALA A 41 9.72 33.72 14.37
N LEU A 42 9.84 32.44 14.72
CA LEU A 42 8.72 31.68 15.28
C LEU A 42 8.47 32.15 16.72
N ASP A 43 7.24 32.60 16.98
CA ASP A 43 6.72 32.88 18.31
C ASP A 43 6.78 31.60 19.18
N SER A 44 7.25 31.77 20.41
CA SER A 44 7.64 30.71 21.35
C SER A 44 6.47 30.15 22.17
N ARG A 45 5.22 30.32 21.69
CA ARG A 45 4.00 29.97 22.44
C ARG A 45 3.17 28.80 21.89
N THR A 46 3.79 27.86 21.18
CA THR A 46 3.12 26.57 20.82
C THR A 46 4.01 25.34 21.05
N ALA A 47 4.92 25.39 22.01
CA ALA A 47 5.82 24.28 22.35
C ALA A 47 5.27 23.38 23.47
N SER A 48 3.97 23.05 23.44
CA SER A 48 3.37 22.15 24.46
C SER A 48 2.59 20.96 23.89
N PHE A 49 2.71 20.67 22.59
CA PHE A 49 1.96 19.56 21.96
C PHE A 49 2.76 18.28 21.70
N CYS A 50 4.09 18.30 21.88
CA CYS A 50 4.95 17.14 21.58
C CYS A 50 5.15 16.14 22.74
N ASN A 51 4.46 16.30 23.88
CA ASN A 51 4.61 15.37 25.00
C ASN A 51 3.29 14.69 25.36
N ARG A 52 2.76 13.90 24.41
CA ARG A 52 1.73 12.91 24.71
C ARG A 52 2.45 11.58 24.96
N ARG A 53 2.44 11.18 26.23
CA ARG A 53 2.95 9.92 26.79
C ARG A 53 2.97 8.79 25.76
N ARG A 54 4.12 8.14 25.57
CA ARG A 54 4.19 6.79 24.98
C ARG A 54 3.14 5.95 25.73
N ARG A 55 2.01 5.67 25.08
CA ARG A 55 1.13 4.60 25.55
C ARG A 55 1.90 3.33 25.22
N ASP A 56 2.30 2.60 26.24
CA ASP A 56 2.65 1.19 26.05
C ASP A 56 1.44 0.52 25.42
N HIS A 57 1.54 0.21 24.13
CA HIS A 57 0.54 -0.59 23.44
C HIS A 57 0.80 -2.05 23.83
N PRO A 58 -0.15 -2.72 24.49
CA PRO A 58 0.05 -4.11 24.85
C PRO A 58 0.29 -4.91 23.58
N ASN A 59 1.22 -5.85 23.64
CA ASN A 59 1.52 -6.75 22.55
C ASN A 59 0.29 -7.65 22.30
N HIS A 60 -0.47 -7.37 21.23
CA HIS A 60 -1.70 -8.08 20.89
C HIS A 60 -1.41 -9.26 19.95
N GLY A 61 -0.75 -10.27 20.49
CA GLY A 61 -0.40 -11.52 19.79
C GLY A 61 -1.49 -12.60 19.82
N ALA A 62 -2.76 -12.25 19.98
CA ALA A 62 -3.88 -13.18 19.85
C ALA A 62 -4.67 -12.81 18.58
N GLY A 63 -4.87 -13.78 17.69
CA GLY A 63 -5.46 -13.58 16.36
C GLY A 63 -6.83 -12.90 16.42
N LYS A 64 -6.85 -11.59 16.19
CA LYS A 64 -8.06 -10.78 16.10
C LYS A 64 -8.76 -11.09 14.78
N THR A 65 -10.05 -11.35 14.85
CA THR A 65 -10.87 -11.76 13.71
C THR A 65 -11.79 -10.64 13.24
N MET A 66 -12.49 -10.93 12.15
CA MET A 66 -13.47 -10.04 11.53
C MET A 66 -14.61 -9.65 12.47
N ALA A 67 -14.94 -10.53 13.43
CA ALA A 67 -15.95 -10.27 14.46
C ALA A 67 -15.47 -9.26 15.51
N ASP A 68 -14.15 -9.17 15.72
CA ASP A 68 -13.50 -8.27 16.69
C ASP A 68 -13.15 -6.92 16.06
N MET A 69 -13.35 -6.78 14.74
CA MET A 69 -13.07 -5.58 13.98
C MET A 69 -14.17 -4.53 14.14
N HIS A 70 -13.80 -3.24 14.10
CA HIS A 70 -14.76 -2.15 14.08
C HIS A 70 -15.78 -2.34 12.93
N PRO A 71 -17.11 -2.39 13.20
CA PRO A 71 -18.10 -2.80 12.21
C PRO A 71 -18.12 -1.95 10.93
N GLN A 72 -17.94 -0.63 11.07
CA GLN A 72 -17.86 0.27 9.93
C GLN A 72 -16.56 0.09 9.12
N ALA A 73 -15.46 -0.34 9.74
CA ALA A 73 -14.22 -0.59 9.02
C ALA A 73 -14.32 -1.87 8.19
N LYS A 74 -14.98 -2.89 8.74
CA LYS A 74 -15.37 -4.08 7.99
C LYS A 74 -16.23 -3.72 6.79
N ALA A 75 -17.32 -2.98 7.00
CA ALA A 75 -18.21 -2.54 5.91
C ALA A 75 -17.44 -1.74 4.85
N PHE A 76 -16.58 -0.81 5.28
CA PHE A 76 -15.73 -0.03 4.40
C PHE A 76 -14.88 -0.94 3.49
N LEU A 77 -14.21 -1.96 4.02
CA LEU A 77 -13.39 -2.87 3.19
C LEU A 77 -14.20 -3.77 2.26
N GLU A 78 -15.44 -4.09 2.60
CA GLU A 78 -16.31 -5.00 1.83
C GLU A 78 -17.13 -4.28 0.74
N GLU A 79 -17.50 -3.02 0.95
CA GLU A 79 -18.43 -2.28 0.10
C GLU A 79 -17.88 -2.01 -1.31
N ARG A 80 -16.57 -1.74 -1.43
CA ARG A 80 -15.93 -1.50 -2.72
C ARG A 80 -14.55 -2.12 -2.80
N THR A 81 -14.19 -2.53 -4.01
CA THR A 81 -12.83 -2.94 -4.36
C THR A 81 -11.93 -1.71 -4.40
N ARG A 82 -11.02 -1.58 -3.42
CA ARG A 82 -10.08 -0.45 -3.32
C ARG A 82 -8.64 -0.92 -3.48
N LEU A 83 -7.75 -0.02 -3.88
CA LEU A 83 -6.31 -0.33 -3.86
C LEU A 83 -5.78 -0.27 -2.43
N GLY A 84 -4.92 -1.21 -2.10
CA GLY A 84 -4.15 -1.18 -0.86
C GLY A 84 -2.79 -0.56 -1.11
N VAL A 85 -2.37 0.37 -0.26
CA VAL A 85 -1.05 1.00 -0.29
C VAL A 85 -0.17 0.29 0.72
N VAL A 86 0.77 -0.53 0.23
CA VAL A 86 1.66 -1.32 1.08
C VAL A 86 2.96 -0.57 1.32
N THR A 87 3.47 -0.59 2.55
CA THR A 87 4.81 -0.10 2.88
C THR A 87 5.67 -1.24 3.41
N THR A 88 6.87 -1.39 2.85
CA THR A 88 7.91 -2.27 3.39
C THR A 88 9.24 -1.53 3.46
N LEU A 89 10.20 -2.04 4.21
CA LEU A 89 11.40 -1.28 4.58
C LEU A 89 12.60 -1.60 3.69
N ARG A 90 13.38 -0.57 3.34
CA ARG A 90 14.70 -0.75 2.73
C ARG A 90 15.70 -1.22 3.80
N LYS A 91 16.89 -1.64 3.36
CA LYS A 91 17.98 -2.09 4.24
C LYS A 91 18.39 -1.04 5.27
N ASP A 92 18.27 0.25 4.95
CA ASP A 92 18.55 1.38 5.84
C ASP A 92 17.37 1.74 6.76
N GLY A 93 16.28 0.97 6.73
CA GLY A 93 15.06 1.23 7.49
C GLY A 93 14.12 2.26 6.85
N SER A 94 14.49 2.89 5.73
CA SER A 94 13.61 3.86 5.06
C SER A 94 12.38 3.17 4.43
N PRO A 95 11.19 3.78 4.49
CA PRO A 95 9.99 3.19 3.93
C PRO A 95 10.01 3.22 2.40
N CYS A 96 9.47 2.18 1.77
CA CYS A 96 9.15 2.19 0.36
C CYS A 96 7.74 1.64 0.14
N THR A 97 6.90 2.51 -0.41
CA THR A 97 5.46 2.38 -0.46
C THR A 97 4.98 2.23 -1.90
N VAL A 98 4.08 1.29 -2.16
CA VAL A 98 3.51 1.03 -3.49
C VAL A 98 2.05 0.59 -3.39
N PRO A 99 1.17 0.99 -4.33
CA PRO A 99 -0.18 0.44 -4.42
C PRO A 99 -0.17 -1.02 -4.91
N LEU A 100 -1.15 -1.82 -4.49
CA LEU A 100 -1.37 -3.20 -4.92
C LEU A 100 -2.82 -3.65 -4.72
N TRP A 101 -3.12 -4.82 -5.29
CA TRP A 101 -4.36 -5.56 -5.04
C TRP A 101 -4.19 -6.45 -3.82
N TYR A 102 -5.21 -6.49 -2.96
CA TYR A 102 -5.18 -7.27 -1.74
C TYR A 102 -6.49 -8.05 -1.56
N ASP A 103 -6.39 -9.07 -0.73
CA ASP A 103 -7.53 -9.74 -0.12
C ASP A 103 -7.46 -9.61 1.40
N TRP A 104 -8.63 -9.59 2.02
CA TRP A 104 -8.81 -9.58 3.47
C TRP A 104 -9.86 -10.62 3.82
N ASP A 105 -9.47 -11.65 4.56
CA ASP A 105 -10.38 -12.74 4.97
C ASP A 105 -11.02 -12.51 6.35
N GLY A 106 -10.73 -11.36 6.96
CA GLY A 106 -11.15 -11.03 8.32
C GLY A 106 -10.09 -11.24 9.39
N THR A 107 -9.02 -11.96 9.08
CA THR A 107 -7.89 -12.18 9.99
C THR A 107 -6.56 -11.82 9.36
N THR A 108 -6.43 -12.08 8.07
CA THR A 108 -5.16 -12.05 7.36
C THR A 108 -5.31 -11.24 6.09
N VAL A 109 -4.39 -10.30 5.90
CA VAL A 109 -4.23 -9.59 4.64
C VAL A 109 -3.36 -10.44 3.73
N ARG A 110 -3.80 -10.63 2.49
CA ARG A 110 -3.09 -11.45 1.50
C ARG A 110 -2.91 -10.70 0.20
N PHE A 111 -1.76 -10.87 -0.44
CA PHE A 111 -1.53 -10.42 -1.81
C PHE A 111 -0.47 -11.30 -2.49
N PHE A 112 -0.38 -11.23 -3.81
CA PHE A 112 0.66 -11.95 -4.55
C PHE A 112 1.69 -10.98 -5.14
N SER A 113 2.89 -11.49 -5.41
CA SER A 113 3.92 -10.74 -6.12
C SER A 113 4.79 -11.65 -6.97
N LEU A 114 5.39 -11.11 -8.03
CA LEU A 114 6.41 -11.84 -8.80
C LEU A 114 7.58 -12.24 -7.89
N ALA A 115 8.08 -13.47 -8.05
CA ALA A 115 9.05 -14.10 -7.15
C ALA A 115 10.35 -13.29 -6.93
N ASN A 116 10.75 -12.52 -7.94
CA ASN A 116 11.96 -11.71 -7.97
C ASN A 116 11.71 -10.21 -7.67
N SER A 117 10.52 -9.84 -7.20
CA SER A 117 10.20 -8.43 -7.01
C SER A 117 11.02 -7.80 -5.86
N PRO A 118 11.38 -6.50 -5.96
CA PRO A 118 12.12 -5.81 -4.90
C PRO A 118 11.40 -5.79 -3.55
N LYS A 119 10.06 -5.82 -3.53
CA LYS A 119 9.28 -5.87 -2.28
C LYS A 119 9.46 -7.19 -1.54
N LEU A 120 9.54 -8.32 -2.25
CA LEU A 120 9.79 -9.62 -1.61
C LEU A 120 11.21 -9.72 -1.06
N LYS A 121 12.20 -9.17 -1.77
CA LYS A 121 13.57 -9.08 -1.25
C LYS A 121 13.63 -8.27 0.05
N ARG A 122 12.88 -7.16 0.12
CA ARG A 122 12.75 -6.35 1.35
C ARG A 122 12.10 -7.13 2.47
N LEU A 123 10.97 -7.78 2.22
CA LEU A 123 10.23 -8.57 3.22
C LEU A 123 11.03 -9.75 3.78
N ARG A 124 11.89 -10.38 2.96
CA ARG A 124 12.79 -11.44 3.46
C ARG A 124 13.90 -10.91 4.39
N ASN A 125 14.25 -9.64 4.28
CA ASN A 125 15.27 -9.02 5.14
C ASN A 125 14.65 -8.39 6.39
N ASP A 126 13.47 -7.80 6.26
CA ASP A 126 12.70 -7.16 7.30
C ASP A 126 11.22 -7.38 7.01
N ASP A 127 10.58 -8.21 7.83
CA ASP A 127 9.20 -8.67 7.62
C ASP A 127 8.15 -7.63 8.03
N ARG A 128 8.55 -6.50 8.62
CA ARG A 128 7.63 -5.44 9.02
C ARG A 128 6.93 -4.84 7.80
N ILE A 129 5.61 -4.78 7.88
CA ILE A 129 4.74 -4.35 6.80
C ILE A 129 3.59 -3.51 7.32
N THR A 130 3.14 -2.57 6.51
CA THR A 130 1.85 -1.91 6.68
C THR A 130 1.04 -1.96 5.40
N LEU A 131 -0.29 -1.99 5.51
CA LEU A 131 -1.21 -1.79 4.41
C LEU A 131 -2.23 -0.73 4.82
N THR A 132 -2.38 0.31 4.00
CA THR A 132 -3.43 1.32 4.17
C THR A 132 -4.38 1.28 2.98
N VAL A 133 -5.67 1.27 3.25
CA VAL A 133 -6.75 1.36 2.27
C VAL A 133 -7.50 2.65 2.57
N SER A 134 -7.66 3.51 1.57
CA SER A 134 -8.36 4.79 1.70
C SER A 134 -9.55 4.86 0.75
N SER A 135 -10.50 5.72 1.08
CA SER A 135 -11.55 6.11 0.15
C SER A 135 -10.95 6.76 -1.09
N GLU A 136 -11.64 6.60 -2.22
CA GLU A 136 -11.34 7.30 -3.45
C GLU A 136 -11.80 8.77 -3.37
N MET A 137 -11.31 9.61 -4.29
CA MET A 137 -11.59 11.05 -4.25
C MET A 137 -13.05 11.42 -4.54
N ASP A 138 -13.82 10.52 -5.14
CA ASP A 138 -15.23 10.69 -5.47
C ASP A 138 -16.18 10.20 -4.36
N GLU A 139 -15.66 9.70 -3.24
CA GLU A 139 -16.45 9.29 -2.08
C GLU A 139 -16.73 10.50 -1.16
N ASP A 140 -17.94 10.57 -0.61
CA ASP A 140 -18.42 11.72 0.19
C ASP A 140 -17.67 11.93 1.52
N ALA A 141 -17.03 10.87 2.03
CA ALA A 141 -16.31 10.90 3.29
C ALA A 141 -14.86 10.45 3.12
N TYR A 142 -13.94 11.16 3.78
CA TYR A 142 -12.56 10.71 3.91
C TYR A 142 -12.50 9.57 4.93
N GLN A 143 -12.32 8.35 4.42
CA GLN A 143 -12.23 7.16 5.24
C GLN A 143 -10.97 6.39 4.93
N TRP A 144 -10.39 5.73 5.93
CA TRP A 144 -9.29 4.82 5.71
C TRP A 144 -9.19 3.78 6.81
N VAL A 145 -8.59 2.64 6.46
CA VAL A 145 -8.21 1.56 7.36
C VAL A 145 -6.72 1.27 7.14
N SER A 146 -5.97 1.16 8.23
CA SER A 146 -4.55 0.84 8.20
C SER A 146 -4.26 -0.36 9.09
N PHE A 147 -3.48 -1.29 8.55
CA PHE A 147 -3.00 -2.48 9.22
C PHE A 147 -1.48 -2.41 9.40
N GLU A 148 -0.98 -2.87 10.53
CA GLU A 148 0.45 -3.03 10.81
C GLU A 148 0.72 -4.46 11.29
N GLY A 149 1.79 -5.08 10.82
CA GLY A 149 2.18 -6.41 11.28
C GLY A 149 3.48 -6.90 10.64
N ARG A 150 3.58 -8.23 10.51
CA ARG A 150 4.72 -8.91 9.90
C ARG A 150 4.26 -9.87 8.81
N ALA A 151 4.93 -9.83 7.67
CA ALA A 151 4.58 -10.64 6.52
C ALA A 151 5.37 -11.95 6.43
N THR A 152 4.68 -13.02 6.08
CA THR A 152 5.26 -14.27 5.61
C THR A 152 5.21 -14.34 4.10
N VAL A 153 6.22 -14.96 3.48
CA VAL A 153 6.29 -15.15 2.02
C VAL A 153 6.31 -16.64 1.71
N SER A 154 5.24 -17.14 1.09
CA SER A 154 5.06 -18.54 0.75
C SER A 154 5.37 -18.80 -0.72
N GLN A 155 5.89 -19.99 -1.03
CA GLN A 155 6.17 -20.41 -2.41
C GLN A 155 4.92 -20.83 -3.18
N ASP A 156 3.89 -21.24 -2.45
CA ASP A 156 2.66 -21.81 -2.96
C ASP A 156 1.43 -20.95 -2.60
N GLY A 157 0.31 -21.21 -3.27
CA GLY A 157 -0.99 -20.57 -3.02
C GLY A 157 -1.19 -19.23 -3.72
N ALA A 158 -0.20 -18.76 -4.48
CA ALA A 158 -0.23 -17.45 -5.11
C ALA A 158 -1.09 -17.42 -6.38
N ALA A 159 -1.08 -18.47 -7.22
CA ALA A 159 -1.85 -18.46 -8.47
C ALA A 159 -3.35 -18.40 -8.22
N GLY A 160 -3.87 -19.18 -7.25
CA GLY A 160 -5.28 -19.15 -6.89
C GLY A 160 -5.75 -17.78 -6.45
N LEU A 161 -5.00 -17.13 -5.55
CA LEU A 161 -5.28 -15.77 -5.11
C LEU A 161 -5.18 -14.76 -6.28
N ALA A 162 -4.18 -14.92 -7.15
CA ALA A 162 -3.96 -14.02 -8.26
C ALA A 162 -5.16 -13.98 -9.22
N VAL A 163 -5.76 -15.14 -9.53
CA VAL A 163 -6.96 -15.21 -10.38
C VAL A 163 -8.16 -14.53 -9.73
N VAL A 164 -8.38 -14.76 -8.42
CA VAL A 164 -9.47 -14.11 -7.67
C VAL A 164 -9.33 -12.59 -7.70
N LEU A 165 -8.13 -12.08 -7.41
CA LEU A 165 -7.87 -10.64 -7.42
C LEU A 165 -7.93 -10.06 -8.84
N ALA A 166 -7.39 -10.75 -9.85
CA ALA A 166 -7.46 -10.30 -11.23
C ALA A 166 -8.89 -10.05 -11.69
N ARG A 167 -9.80 -10.98 -11.39
CA ARG A 167 -11.23 -10.83 -11.71
C ARG A 167 -11.84 -9.67 -10.94
N ARG A 168 -11.71 -9.66 -9.60
CA ARG A 168 -12.27 -8.61 -8.73
C ARG A 168 -11.89 -7.20 -9.19
N TYR A 169 -10.62 -6.98 -9.52
CA TYR A 169 -10.11 -5.66 -9.90
C TYR A 169 -10.36 -5.33 -11.39
N ALA A 170 -10.38 -6.32 -12.29
CA ALA A 170 -10.75 -6.09 -13.68
C ALA A 170 -12.23 -5.69 -13.82
N ASP A 171 -13.11 -6.24 -12.99
CA ASP A 171 -14.55 -5.89 -12.96
C ASP A 171 -14.79 -4.41 -12.61
N GLN A 172 -13.82 -3.75 -11.96
CA GLN A 172 -13.89 -2.31 -11.68
C GLN A 172 -13.56 -1.44 -12.91
N GLN A 173 -13.10 -2.06 -14.00
CA GLN A 173 -12.73 -1.39 -15.24
C GLN A 173 -13.25 -2.18 -16.45
N PRO A 174 -14.58 -2.32 -16.62
CA PRO A 174 -15.17 -3.16 -17.65
C PRO A 174 -14.80 -2.73 -19.07
N ASP A 175 -14.56 -1.43 -19.27
CA ASP A 175 -14.19 -0.85 -20.55
C ASP A 175 -12.68 -0.94 -20.85
N ASN A 176 -11.88 -1.48 -19.92
CA ASN A 176 -10.45 -1.66 -20.13
C ASN A 176 -10.18 -2.95 -20.94
N PRO A 177 -9.82 -2.86 -22.23
CA PRO A 177 -9.58 -4.06 -23.05
C PRO A 177 -8.41 -4.90 -22.54
N GLY A 178 -7.49 -4.30 -21.78
CA GLY A 178 -6.37 -5.00 -21.16
C GLY A 178 -6.78 -5.93 -20.01
N GLY A 179 -7.98 -5.77 -19.44
CA GLY A 179 -8.46 -6.56 -18.30
C GLY A 179 -8.57 -8.05 -18.62
N LYS A 180 -9.17 -8.41 -19.77
CA LYS A 180 -9.29 -9.81 -20.21
C LYS A 180 -7.93 -10.46 -20.43
N GLN A 181 -7.03 -9.77 -21.15
CA GLN A 181 -5.68 -10.25 -21.40
C GLN A 181 -4.89 -10.44 -20.09
N LEU A 182 -5.09 -9.56 -19.11
CA LEU A 182 -4.45 -9.64 -17.80
C LEU A 182 -4.93 -10.87 -17.02
N ILE A 183 -6.24 -11.15 -17.01
CA ILE A 183 -6.79 -12.36 -16.38
C ILE A 183 -6.22 -13.62 -17.04
N GLU A 184 -6.25 -13.72 -18.37
CA GLU A 184 -5.69 -14.86 -19.11
C GLU A 184 -4.19 -15.05 -18.82
N THR A 185 -3.43 -13.96 -18.75
CA THR A 185 -2.01 -13.99 -18.41
C THR A 185 -1.79 -14.53 -17.00
N ILE A 186 -2.61 -14.12 -16.05
CA ILE A 186 -2.51 -14.55 -14.65
C ILE A 186 -2.94 -16.02 -14.50
N GLU A 187 -4.00 -16.45 -15.16
CA GLU A 187 -4.47 -17.84 -15.18
C GLU A 187 -3.45 -18.80 -15.80
N GLY A 188 -2.75 -18.35 -16.85
CA GLY A 188 -1.68 -19.11 -17.50
C GLY A 188 -0.33 -19.05 -16.78
N MET A 189 -0.18 -18.24 -15.73
CA MET A 189 1.12 -18.03 -15.08
C MET A 189 1.49 -19.22 -14.18
N PRO A 190 2.64 -19.89 -14.43
CA PRO A 190 3.08 -20.97 -13.55
C PRO A 190 3.35 -20.49 -12.12
N GLU A 191 2.92 -21.26 -11.12
CA GLU A 191 3.05 -20.96 -9.67
C GLU A 191 4.48 -20.52 -9.29
N LYS A 192 5.50 -21.14 -9.89
CA LYS A 192 6.91 -20.82 -9.62
C LYS A 192 7.27 -19.33 -9.79
N TYR A 193 6.52 -18.56 -10.58
CA TYR A 193 6.78 -17.14 -10.85
C TYR A 193 6.11 -16.19 -9.86
N SER A 194 5.16 -16.65 -9.05
CA SER A 194 4.47 -15.85 -8.05
C SER A 194 4.83 -16.32 -6.64
N ARG A 195 4.66 -15.43 -5.67
CA ARG A 195 4.75 -15.74 -4.25
C ARG A 195 3.55 -15.13 -3.56
N LEU A 196 3.01 -15.88 -2.62
CA LEU A 196 1.96 -15.43 -1.74
C LEU A 196 2.60 -14.66 -0.59
N VAL A 197 2.03 -13.52 -0.24
CA VAL A 197 2.40 -12.73 0.93
C VAL A 197 1.19 -12.62 1.82
N GLU A 198 1.37 -12.93 3.09
CA GLU A 198 0.31 -12.94 4.09
C GLU A 198 0.78 -12.19 5.33
N PHE A 199 -0.07 -11.41 5.97
CA PHE A 199 0.19 -10.93 7.31
C PHE A 199 -1.10 -10.80 8.12
N THR A 200 -1.06 -11.30 9.35
CA THR A 200 -2.09 -11.05 10.37
C THR A 200 -1.75 -9.72 11.04
N PRO A 201 -2.66 -8.74 11.06
CA PRO A 201 -2.41 -7.46 11.71
C PRO A 201 -2.14 -7.62 13.21
N GLU A 202 -1.00 -7.11 13.67
CA GLU A 202 -0.69 -6.97 15.11
C GLU A 202 -1.37 -5.73 15.70
N ARG A 203 -1.53 -4.70 14.87
CA ARG A 203 -2.21 -3.44 15.18
C ARG A 203 -3.00 -2.97 13.96
N GLY A 204 -4.01 -2.15 14.20
CA GLY A 204 -4.72 -1.47 13.13
C GLY A 204 -5.44 -0.24 13.64
N TYR A 205 -5.65 0.71 12.74
CA TYR A 205 -6.33 1.96 13.01
C TYR A 205 -7.26 2.30 11.85
N CYS A 206 -8.29 3.08 12.12
CA CYS A 206 -9.17 3.60 11.07
C CYS A 206 -9.69 5.00 11.41
N MET A 207 -10.14 5.68 10.36
CA MET A 207 -10.92 6.90 10.41
C MET A 207 -12.12 6.70 9.49
N LEU A 208 -13.34 6.87 10.01
CA LEU A 208 -14.56 6.42 9.31
C LEU A 208 -15.59 7.54 9.17
N GLY A 209 -15.12 8.75 8.84
CA GLY A 209 -15.96 9.90 8.48
C GLY A 209 -16.26 10.91 9.58
N ASP A 210 -15.78 10.68 10.81
CA ASP A 210 -15.96 11.59 11.96
C ASP A 210 -14.66 12.31 12.39
N ASP A 211 -13.66 12.33 11.50
CA ASP A 211 -12.30 12.88 11.70
C ASP A 211 -11.55 12.36 12.95
N ARG A 212 -12.03 11.26 13.55
CA ARG A 212 -11.37 10.62 14.68
C ARG A 212 -10.69 9.32 14.25
N VAL A 213 -9.47 9.14 14.75
CA VAL A 213 -8.75 7.90 14.60
C VAL A 213 -9.04 7.00 15.78
N VAL A 214 -9.49 5.79 15.50
CA VAL A 214 -9.82 4.77 16.51
C VAL A 214 -9.04 3.48 16.24
N ASP A 215 -8.92 2.65 17.27
CA ASP A 215 -8.34 1.32 17.14
C ASP A 215 -9.26 0.43 16.29
N LEU A 216 -8.67 -0.27 15.34
CA LEU A 216 -9.40 -1.12 14.40
C LEU A 216 -10.01 -2.35 15.06
N PHE A 217 -9.38 -2.80 16.14
CA PHE A 217 -9.78 -3.97 16.93
C PHE A 217 -9.94 -3.55 18.39
N PRO A 218 -11.05 -2.87 18.72
CA PRO A 218 -11.32 -2.41 20.08
C PRO A 218 -11.36 -3.61 21.05
N ALA A 219 -10.94 -3.35 22.28
CA ALA A 219 -10.92 -4.35 23.37
C ALA A 219 -12.34 -4.67 23.89
#